data_AF-G2LLQ8-F1
#
_entry.id   AF-G2LLQ8-F1
#
_cell.length_a   1.000
_cell.length_b   1.000
_cell.length_c   1.000
_cell.angle_alpha   90.00
_cell.angle_beta   90.00
_cell.angle_gamma   90.00
#
_symmetry.space_group_name_H-M   'P 1'
#
loop_
_entity.id
_entity.type
_entity.pdbx_description
1 polymer ?
#
loop_
_entity_poly.entity_id
_entity_poly.type
_entity_poly.pdbx_seq_one_letter_code
_entity_poly.pdbx_strand_id
1 'polypeptide(L)'
;MPPGRSQSPYFPESGPAGASFGEQFSGPGGVGRVNYAAPGQAASPYAAGYASASKPWWQKVSRRGWIIGGAAAGAVTIGGVAALVALLSEEEIDTDSLELQKKSGWNIGSENRPLTFSVPTTQLDSRNSQAWQKYLDSNAMLAAFEPRGKWQPYFVPTLIQSLQAESLRSQLKPIFGPSMDASYGRGQALAEDILANAANPGETAIIVDLIGRDSIAYGAGLASHGRLITTFDNYPHPLGVVPSHETLAAMLYYADEIAAKQATLPEHAPPVFLLDAYRLNDYKDADNQFDNRYLAKVPPAAKLTEAGIKHIIYVTPDSSRKVEMDDLNEDFVDYKNAGISVAILPASEFMPAPNQSAGTSRPRYYYGGHPMGSVWFFYSYPYYVPSPVYVSRTPYYRMVSPATNPMVSRVPSYTPAPRQTMFSSSRIGGARGIGRSKPSGFGRSTVRVGSGGRITGTRAGRSGSFGRGGFGFG
;
A
#
# COMPACT_ATOMS: atom_id res chain seq x y z
N MET A 1 71.55 24.70 30.18
CA MET A 1 71.83 24.16 28.84
C MET A 1 70.52 24.20 28.03
N PRO A 2 70.46 24.99 26.94
CA PRO A 2 69.31 25.19 26.04
C PRO A 2 69.41 24.24 24.82
N PRO A 3 68.74 24.43 23.65
CA PRO A 3 67.57 25.25 23.23
C PRO A 3 66.46 24.34 22.60
N GLY A 4 65.29 24.75 22.11
CA GLY A 4 64.78 26.00 21.55
C GLY A 4 64.51 25.85 20.04
N ARG A 5 63.29 26.18 19.59
CA ARG A 5 63.05 26.89 18.31
C ARG A 5 61.63 27.47 18.25
N SER A 6 61.61 28.79 18.37
CA SER A 6 60.60 29.70 17.86
C SER A 6 60.50 29.64 16.33
N GLN A 7 59.34 30.00 15.76
CA GLN A 7 59.24 31.17 14.87
C GLN A 7 57.78 31.62 14.72
N SER A 8 57.61 32.93 14.80
CA SER A 8 56.47 33.78 14.45
C SER A 8 57.13 35.03 13.81
N PRO A 9 56.42 36.07 13.33
CA PRO A 9 55.33 36.19 12.34
C PRO A 9 55.74 37.14 11.18
N TYR A 10 54.90 37.32 10.15
CA TYR A 10 54.95 38.54 9.30
C TYR A 10 53.56 38.86 8.71
N PHE A 11 52.99 39.98 9.16
CA PHE A 11 51.99 40.84 8.47
C PHE A 11 52.78 41.94 7.70
N PRO A 12 52.30 42.59 6.61
CA PRO A 12 51.22 43.62 6.64
C PRO A 12 50.27 43.58 5.40
N GLU A 13 49.01 44.01 5.42
CA GLU A 13 48.40 45.37 5.55
C GLU A 13 48.24 46.13 4.19
N SER A 14 46.98 46.52 3.91
CA SER A 14 46.47 47.73 3.22
C SER A 14 46.78 48.10 1.74
N GLY A 15 45.71 48.05 0.90
CA GLY A 15 45.20 49.03 -0.12
C GLY A 15 46.12 49.74 -1.14
N PRO A 16 45.65 50.68 -2.00
CA PRO A 16 44.29 51.03 -2.47
C PRO A 16 44.16 51.22 -4.02
N ALA A 17 42.99 51.71 -4.48
CA ALA A 17 42.68 52.36 -5.78
C ALA A 17 42.71 51.49 -7.06
N GLY A 18 41.78 51.58 -8.01
CA GLY A 18 40.93 52.69 -8.42
C GLY A 18 41.46 53.30 -9.71
N ALA A 19 40.89 52.94 -10.87
CA ALA A 19 40.97 53.75 -12.08
C ALA A 19 39.79 53.44 -13.01
N SER A 20 39.01 54.49 -13.22
CA SER A 20 37.92 54.69 -14.16
C SER A 20 38.38 54.73 -15.62
N PHE A 21 37.54 54.30 -16.55
CA PHE A 21 37.35 54.99 -17.82
C PHE A 21 35.84 55.02 -18.12
N GLY A 22 35.30 56.23 -18.21
CA GLY A 22 33.97 56.48 -18.73
C GLY A 22 34.04 56.78 -20.22
N GLU A 23 32.96 56.51 -20.92
CA GLU A 23 32.57 57.32 -22.07
C GLU A 23 31.04 57.37 -22.16
N GLN A 24 30.57 58.61 -22.26
CA GLN A 24 29.19 59.04 -22.42
C GLN A 24 28.68 58.66 -23.82
N PHE A 25 27.41 58.24 -23.93
CA PHE A 25 26.57 58.72 -25.03
C PHE A 25 25.11 58.81 -24.57
N SER A 26 24.52 59.95 -24.91
CA SER A 26 23.25 60.48 -24.44
C SER A 26 22.13 60.23 -25.45
N GLY A 27 20.97 59.76 -24.95
CA GLY A 27 19.63 60.08 -25.47
C GLY A 27 19.13 59.40 -26.75
N PRO A 28 17.87 59.67 -27.15
CA PRO A 28 16.67 59.11 -26.50
C PRO A 28 15.76 58.42 -27.53
N GLY A 29 15.12 57.31 -27.15
CA GLY A 29 14.14 56.65 -28.00
C GLY A 29 13.21 55.75 -27.20
N GLY A 30 12.00 56.22 -26.96
CA GLY A 30 10.96 55.45 -26.27
C GLY A 30 10.60 54.19 -27.05
N VAL A 31 10.44 53.08 -26.34
CA VAL A 31 9.79 51.87 -26.85
C VAL A 31 8.82 51.39 -25.78
N GLY A 32 7.57 51.24 -26.21
CA GLY A 32 6.42 50.97 -25.36
C GLY A 32 6.53 49.69 -24.55
N ARG A 33 5.82 49.71 -23.42
CA ARG A 33 5.49 48.50 -22.66
C ARG A 33 4.65 47.58 -23.54
N VAL A 34 5.25 46.48 -24.00
CA VAL A 34 4.49 45.33 -24.52
C VAL A 34 4.02 44.52 -23.31
N ASN A 35 2.73 44.63 -23.02
CA ASN A 35 2.04 43.67 -22.16
C ASN A 35 2.01 42.34 -22.89
N TYR A 36 2.74 41.33 -22.40
CA TYR A 36 2.50 39.96 -22.79
C TYR A 36 1.25 39.47 -22.06
N ALA A 37 0.13 39.45 -22.79
CA ALA A 37 -1.03 38.66 -22.43
C ALA A 37 -0.63 37.17 -22.36
N ALA A 38 -1.11 36.47 -21.34
CA ALA A 38 -0.94 35.03 -21.20
C ALA A 38 -1.50 34.30 -22.45
N PRO A 39 -0.79 33.32 -23.03
CA PRO A 39 -1.36 32.50 -24.08
C PRO A 39 -2.54 31.70 -23.49
N GLY A 40 -3.70 31.89 -24.11
CA GLY A 40 -4.96 31.29 -23.73
C GLY A 40 -4.86 29.77 -23.62
N GLN A 41 -5.50 29.24 -22.58
CA GLN A 41 -5.83 27.84 -22.45
C GLN A 41 -6.65 27.41 -23.67
N ALA A 42 -6.01 26.71 -24.60
CA ALA A 42 -6.72 25.95 -25.62
C ALA A 42 -7.46 24.81 -24.89
N ALA A 43 -8.79 24.90 -24.88
CA ALA A 43 -9.66 23.83 -24.43
C ALA A 43 -9.38 22.55 -25.24
N SER A 44 -9.07 21.47 -24.53
CA SER A 44 -8.90 20.14 -25.13
C SER A 44 -10.25 19.63 -25.67
N PRO A 45 -10.37 19.23 -26.96
CA PRO A 45 -11.64 18.82 -27.55
C PRO A 45 -12.06 17.36 -27.26
N TYR A 46 -11.56 16.74 -26.19
CA TYR A 46 -11.88 15.33 -25.86
C TYR A 46 -12.77 15.14 -24.62
N ALA A 47 -13.77 16.00 -24.44
CA ALA A 47 -14.75 15.87 -23.37
C ALA A 47 -16.20 15.99 -23.87
N ALA A 48 -16.62 15.08 -24.76
CA ALA A 48 -18.03 14.84 -25.03
C ALA A 48 -18.23 13.45 -25.63
N GLY A 49 -18.50 12.48 -24.78
CA GLY A 49 -18.84 11.11 -25.16
C GLY A 49 -19.45 10.39 -23.98
N TYR A 50 -20.74 10.64 -23.73
CA TYR A 50 -21.52 9.91 -22.74
C TYR A 50 -21.51 8.42 -23.10
N ALA A 51 -20.68 7.66 -22.39
CA ALA A 51 -20.75 6.22 -22.39
C ALA A 51 -22.06 5.79 -21.73
N SER A 52 -22.86 5.03 -22.47
CA SER A 52 -23.91 4.15 -21.97
C SER A 52 -23.46 3.50 -20.66
N ALA A 53 -24.13 3.87 -19.56
CA ALA A 53 -23.78 3.45 -18.20
C ALA A 53 -24.14 1.98 -17.96
N SER A 54 -23.31 1.08 -18.51
CA SER A 54 -23.24 -0.28 -17.96
C SER A 54 -22.67 -0.17 -16.54
N LYS A 55 -23.37 -0.76 -15.55
CA LYS A 55 -22.90 -0.76 -14.17
C LYS A 55 -21.47 -1.31 -14.09
N PRO A 56 -20.54 -0.67 -13.34
CA PRO A 56 -19.19 -1.16 -13.15
C PRO A 56 -19.20 -2.65 -12.77
N TRP A 57 -18.27 -3.44 -13.30
CA TRP A 57 -18.23 -4.90 -13.10
C TRP A 57 -18.23 -5.29 -11.61
N TRP A 58 -17.57 -4.50 -10.76
CA TRP A 58 -17.51 -4.74 -9.32
C TRP A 58 -18.89 -4.57 -8.64
N GLN A 59 -19.79 -3.73 -9.17
CA GLN A 59 -21.19 -3.67 -8.73
C GLN A 59 -21.99 -4.91 -9.18
N LYS A 60 -21.52 -5.64 -10.19
CA LYS A 60 -22.10 -6.93 -10.59
C LYS A 60 -21.59 -8.06 -9.70
N VAL A 61 -20.34 -7.97 -9.21
CA VAL A 61 -19.76 -8.90 -8.24
C VAL A 61 -20.39 -8.71 -6.85
N SER A 62 -20.68 -7.47 -6.44
CA SER A 62 -21.33 -7.19 -5.15
C SER A 62 -22.80 -7.64 -5.10
N ARG A 63 -23.50 -7.73 -6.24
CA ARG A 63 -24.93 -8.06 -6.30
C ARG A 63 -25.31 -9.50 -5.98
N ARG A 64 -24.36 -10.42 -5.76
CA ARG A 64 -24.68 -11.77 -5.26
C ARG A 64 -24.92 -11.83 -3.75
N GLY A 65 -24.97 -10.70 -3.05
CA GLY A 65 -25.32 -10.62 -1.62
C GLY A 65 -26.24 -9.47 -1.21
N TRP A 66 -26.95 -8.81 -2.15
CA TRP A 66 -27.78 -7.64 -1.84
C TRP A 66 -29.24 -7.83 -2.26
N ILE A 67 -30.02 -8.49 -1.40
CA ILE A 67 -31.46 -8.24 -1.25
C ILE A 67 -31.67 -7.85 0.22
N ILE A 68 -31.68 -6.55 0.52
CA ILE A 68 -32.31 -6.01 1.72
C ILE A 68 -33.22 -4.88 1.24
N GLY A 69 -34.51 -5.08 1.43
CA GLY A 69 -35.56 -4.12 1.08
C GLY A 69 -36.93 -4.77 1.09
N GLY A 70 -37.37 -5.27 2.26
CA GLY A 70 -38.76 -5.70 2.46
C GLY A 70 -38.92 -6.91 3.38
N ALA A 71 -39.57 -6.70 4.53
CA ALA A 71 -40.12 -7.70 5.45
C ALA A 71 -39.12 -8.57 6.25
N ALA A 72 -38.63 -8.04 7.38
CA ALA A 72 -38.34 -8.86 8.55
C ALA A 72 -39.59 -8.95 9.43
N ALA A 73 -40.64 -9.58 8.88
CA ALA A 73 -41.73 -10.19 9.62
C ALA A 73 -41.71 -11.67 9.24
N GLY A 74 -40.77 -12.41 9.83
CA GLY A 74 -40.55 -13.83 9.56
C GLY A 74 -40.39 -14.55 10.89
N ALA A 75 -41.47 -15.19 11.31
CA ALA A 75 -41.64 -15.86 12.60
C ALA A 75 -40.62 -16.99 12.82
N VAL A 76 -39.95 -16.96 13.97
CA VAL A 76 -39.42 -18.19 14.59
C VAL A 76 -40.55 -18.79 15.39
N THR A 77 -41.24 -19.77 14.82
CA THR A 77 -42.22 -20.61 15.52
C THR A 77 -41.50 -21.72 16.27
N ILE A 78 -41.19 -21.49 17.56
CA ILE A 78 -40.99 -22.57 18.53
C ILE A 78 -41.68 -22.16 19.84
N GLY A 79 -42.74 -22.90 20.19
CA GLY A 79 -43.17 -23.22 21.57
C GLY A 79 -43.40 -22.07 22.55
N GLY A 80 -44.68 -21.79 22.83
CA GLY A 80 -45.11 -20.83 23.84
C GLY A 80 -44.70 -21.18 25.28
N VAL A 81 -44.80 -20.14 26.13
CA VAL A 81 -44.61 -20.05 27.61
C VAL A 81 -43.30 -19.37 28.12
N ALA A 82 -42.48 -18.76 27.26
CA ALA A 82 -41.33 -17.93 27.70
C ALA A 82 -41.48 -16.40 27.47
N ALA A 83 -42.71 -15.90 27.35
CA ALA A 83 -42.98 -14.52 26.89
C ALA A 83 -42.78 -13.40 27.94
N LEU A 84 -42.20 -13.67 29.11
CA LEU A 84 -41.91 -12.63 30.11
C LEU A 84 -40.42 -12.50 30.51
N VAL A 85 -39.55 -13.40 30.05
CA VAL A 85 -38.09 -13.34 30.30
C VAL A 85 -37.31 -12.83 29.07
N ALA A 86 -37.93 -12.83 27.89
CA ALA A 86 -37.32 -12.36 26.63
C ALA A 86 -37.30 -10.82 26.45
N LEU A 87 -37.88 -10.04 27.38
CA LEU A 87 -37.83 -8.57 27.31
C LEU A 87 -36.50 -7.97 27.83
N LEU A 88 -35.60 -8.81 28.35
CA LEU A 88 -34.30 -8.39 28.88
C LEU A 88 -33.11 -9.21 28.34
N SER A 89 -33.33 -10.16 27.44
CA SER A 89 -32.24 -10.98 26.90
C SER A 89 -31.55 -10.28 25.73
N GLU A 90 -30.39 -9.69 25.99
CA GLU A 90 -29.43 -9.33 24.93
C GLU A 90 -28.90 -10.63 24.30
N GLU A 91 -28.98 -10.76 22.98
CA GLU A 91 -28.39 -11.88 22.26
C GLU A 91 -26.98 -11.49 21.79
N GLU A 92 -25.98 -12.32 22.12
CA GLU A 92 -24.61 -12.16 21.63
C GLU A 92 -24.45 -12.96 20.33
N ILE A 93 -24.22 -12.24 19.22
CA ILE A 93 -24.04 -12.83 17.89
C ILE A 93 -22.58 -12.66 17.48
N ASP A 94 -21.90 -13.77 17.24
CA ASP A 94 -20.55 -13.78 16.66
C ASP A 94 -20.64 -13.79 15.13
N THR A 95 -20.09 -12.76 14.49
CA THR A 95 -20.22 -12.56 13.04
C THR A 95 -18.90 -12.06 12.42
N ASP A 96 -18.80 -12.15 11.10
CA ASP A 96 -17.66 -11.59 10.37
C ASP A 96 -17.65 -10.06 10.52
N SER A 97 -16.52 -9.50 10.97
CA SER A 97 -16.41 -8.08 11.29
C SER A 97 -16.67 -7.19 10.08
N LEU A 98 -16.26 -7.62 8.88
CA LEU A 98 -16.47 -6.84 7.67
C LEU A 98 -17.95 -6.86 7.26
N GLU A 99 -18.61 -8.01 7.32
CA GLU A 99 -20.05 -8.09 7.06
C GLU A 99 -20.86 -7.28 8.08
N LEU A 100 -20.44 -7.29 9.35
CA LEU A 100 -21.02 -6.46 10.39
C LEU A 100 -20.88 -4.96 10.07
N GLN A 101 -19.68 -4.52 9.68
CA GLN A 101 -19.42 -3.12 9.31
C GLN A 101 -20.21 -2.70 8.06
N LYS A 102 -20.32 -3.57 7.05
CA LYS A 102 -21.15 -3.30 5.86
C LYS A 102 -22.62 -3.13 6.21
N LYS A 103 -23.13 -3.92 7.16
CA LYS A 103 -24.54 -3.88 7.58
C LYS A 103 -24.85 -2.69 8.49
N SER A 104 -23.91 -2.34 9.37
CA SER A 104 -24.22 -1.51 10.55
C SER A 104 -23.43 -0.20 10.63
N GLY A 105 -22.45 0.00 9.75
CA GLY A 105 -21.57 1.16 9.73
C GLY A 105 -20.13 0.81 10.07
N TRP A 106 -19.20 1.60 9.54
CA TRP A 106 -17.75 1.38 9.69
C TRP A 106 -17.26 1.49 11.14
N ASN A 107 -17.92 2.31 11.96
CA ASN A 107 -17.61 2.58 13.38
C ASN A 107 -18.63 1.95 14.35
N ILE A 108 -19.20 0.79 13.99
CA ILE A 108 -20.12 0.02 14.82
C ILE A 108 -19.65 -0.04 16.29
N GLY A 109 -20.52 0.37 17.23
CA GLY A 109 -20.23 0.34 18.68
C GLY A 109 -19.18 1.35 19.14
N SER A 110 -18.74 2.24 18.25
CA SER A 110 -17.77 3.32 18.50
C SER A 110 -18.18 4.61 17.78
N GLU A 111 -19.49 4.86 17.66
CA GLU A 111 -20.04 5.92 16.82
C GLU A 111 -19.59 7.32 17.26
N ASN A 112 -19.35 7.49 18.55
CA ASN A 112 -18.89 8.75 19.16
C ASN A 112 -17.35 8.87 19.23
N ARG A 113 -16.59 7.87 18.75
CA ARG A 113 -15.13 7.89 18.79
C ARG A 113 -14.58 8.40 17.45
N PRO A 114 -13.79 9.49 17.45
CA PRO A 114 -13.15 9.96 16.23
C PRO A 114 -12.00 9.03 15.82
N LEU A 115 -11.66 9.06 14.53
CA LEU A 115 -10.41 8.47 14.03
C LEU A 115 -9.19 9.19 14.63
N THR A 116 -8.14 8.42 14.92
CA THR A 116 -6.85 8.93 15.39
C THR A 116 -5.75 8.55 14.39
N PHE A 117 -4.92 9.51 13.99
CA PHE A 117 -3.83 9.29 13.04
C PHE A 117 -2.50 9.27 13.80
N SER A 118 -1.70 8.21 13.60
CA SER A 118 -0.35 8.09 14.16
C SER A 118 0.69 8.93 13.43
N VAL A 119 0.31 9.53 12.29
CA VAL A 119 1.15 10.35 11.43
C VAL A 119 0.45 11.70 11.20
N PRO A 120 1.19 12.83 11.06
CA PRO A 120 0.58 14.13 10.78
C PRO A 120 -0.35 14.12 9.56
N THR A 121 -1.48 14.81 9.71
CA THR A 121 -2.37 15.15 8.59
C THR A 121 -1.82 16.35 7.84
N THR A 122 -2.15 16.45 6.54
CA THR A 122 -1.79 17.57 5.67
C THR A 122 -3.04 18.13 4.98
N GLN A 123 -2.97 19.35 4.45
CA GLN A 123 -4.01 19.94 3.61
C GLN A 123 -3.77 19.74 2.12
N LEU A 124 -2.54 19.35 1.76
CA LEU A 124 -2.09 19.18 0.38
C LEU A 124 -1.82 17.71 0.09
N ASP A 125 -2.04 17.32 -1.16
CA ASP A 125 -1.67 16.03 -1.71
C ASP A 125 -0.21 15.99 -2.17
N SER A 126 0.21 14.82 -2.66
CA SER A 126 1.56 14.55 -3.19
C SER A 126 1.99 15.46 -4.34
N ARG A 127 1.04 16.13 -5.01
CA ARG A 127 1.28 17.10 -6.09
C ARG A 127 1.17 18.54 -5.61
N ASN A 128 1.20 18.76 -4.29
CA ASN A 128 1.05 20.05 -3.63
C ASN A 128 -0.27 20.76 -3.98
N SER A 129 -1.36 20.00 -4.11
CA SER A 129 -2.69 20.50 -4.48
C SER A 129 -3.77 20.05 -3.49
N GLN A 130 -4.98 20.60 -3.60
CA GLN A 130 -6.16 20.14 -2.87
C GLN A 130 -7.01 19.14 -3.67
N ALA A 131 -6.50 18.61 -4.80
CA ALA A 131 -7.23 17.69 -5.65
C ALA A 131 -7.61 16.38 -4.92
N TRP A 132 -6.93 16.02 -3.84
CA TRP A 132 -7.32 14.89 -2.97
C TRP A 132 -8.78 14.91 -2.54
N GLN A 133 -9.39 16.10 -2.38
CA GLN A 133 -10.79 16.23 -1.95
C GLN A 133 -11.76 15.54 -2.93
N LYS A 134 -11.46 15.53 -4.23
CA LYS A 134 -12.29 14.84 -5.23
C LYS A 134 -12.29 13.32 -5.01
N TYR A 135 -11.24 12.78 -4.41
CA TYR A 135 -11.09 11.36 -4.11
C TYR A 135 -11.72 10.96 -2.76
N LEU A 136 -12.36 11.89 -2.04
CA LEU A 136 -13.33 11.51 -1.00
C LEU A 136 -14.58 10.86 -1.63
N ASP A 137 -14.85 11.10 -2.91
CA ASP A 137 -15.82 10.32 -3.66
C ASP A 137 -15.28 8.91 -3.95
N SER A 138 -16.04 7.89 -3.55
CA SER A 138 -15.65 6.49 -3.70
C SER A 138 -15.42 6.10 -5.16
N ASN A 139 -16.22 6.63 -6.11
CA ASN A 139 -16.05 6.29 -7.52
C ASN A 139 -14.80 6.93 -8.12
N ALA A 140 -14.51 8.18 -7.77
CA ALA A 140 -13.27 8.86 -8.18
C ALA A 140 -12.04 8.12 -7.64
N MET A 141 -12.07 7.69 -6.37
CA MET A 141 -11.00 6.89 -5.77
C MET A 141 -10.85 5.51 -6.43
N LEU A 142 -11.96 4.81 -6.71
CA LEU A 142 -11.93 3.55 -7.45
C LEU A 142 -11.28 3.73 -8.83
N ALA A 143 -11.67 4.77 -9.57
CA ALA A 143 -11.10 5.05 -10.89
C ALA A 143 -9.59 5.33 -10.87
N ALA A 144 -9.06 5.87 -9.76
CA ALA A 144 -7.63 6.11 -9.60
C ALA A 144 -6.80 4.82 -9.37
N PHE A 145 -7.39 3.83 -8.70
CA PHE A 145 -6.67 2.62 -8.25
C PHE A 145 -7.07 1.34 -8.99
N GLU A 146 -8.16 1.34 -9.74
CA GLU A 146 -8.64 0.15 -10.44
C GLU A 146 -7.68 -0.24 -11.57
N PRO A 147 -7.05 -1.43 -11.51
CA PRO A 147 -6.18 -1.90 -12.56
C PRO A 147 -6.99 -2.33 -13.79
N ARG A 148 -6.43 -2.09 -14.97
CA ARG A 148 -7.01 -2.51 -16.26
C ARG A 148 -6.52 -3.89 -16.67
N GLY A 149 -7.36 -4.60 -17.42
CA GLY A 149 -7.02 -5.86 -18.08
C GLY A 149 -7.02 -7.07 -17.15
N LYS A 150 -6.12 -8.03 -17.39
CA LYS A 150 -6.06 -9.34 -16.72
C LYS A 150 -5.92 -9.31 -15.19
N TRP A 151 -5.51 -8.17 -14.62
CA TRP A 151 -5.28 -8.01 -13.18
C TRP A 151 -6.51 -7.50 -12.41
N GLN A 152 -7.56 -7.05 -13.11
CA GLN A 152 -8.81 -6.55 -12.53
C GLN A 152 -9.48 -7.52 -11.53
N PRO A 153 -9.49 -8.86 -11.74
CA PRO A 153 -10.11 -9.79 -10.79
C PRO A 153 -9.46 -9.84 -9.39
N TYR A 154 -8.23 -9.34 -9.25
CA TYR A 154 -7.49 -9.35 -7.99
C TYR A 154 -7.54 -8.01 -7.26
N PHE A 155 -8.15 -6.99 -7.88
CA PHE A 155 -8.42 -5.73 -7.23
C PHE A 155 -9.50 -5.90 -6.16
N VAL A 156 -9.21 -5.46 -4.94
CA VAL A 156 -10.14 -5.49 -3.83
C VAL A 156 -10.61 -4.06 -3.54
N PRO A 157 -11.87 -3.72 -3.86
CA PRO A 157 -12.39 -2.36 -3.71
C PRO A 157 -12.86 -2.06 -2.27
N THR A 158 -12.87 -3.05 -1.38
CA THR A 158 -13.53 -3.01 -0.06
C THR A 158 -13.16 -1.77 0.75
N LEU A 159 -11.86 -1.49 0.93
CA LEU A 159 -11.43 -0.31 1.70
C LEU A 159 -11.92 1.01 1.07
N ILE A 160 -11.85 1.15 -0.26
CA ILE A 160 -12.33 2.34 -0.96
C ILE A 160 -13.85 2.47 -0.87
N GLN A 161 -14.58 1.35 -0.86
CA GLN A 161 -16.04 1.35 -0.72
C GLN A 161 -16.50 1.88 0.64
N SER A 162 -15.67 1.82 1.68
CA SER A 162 -15.98 2.42 2.98
C SER A 162 -16.25 3.94 2.89
N LEU A 163 -15.69 4.63 1.88
CA LEU A 163 -15.96 6.05 1.60
C LEU A 163 -17.42 6.35 1.22
N GLN A 164 -18.26 5.34 0.99
CA GLN A 164 -19.70 5.56 0.84
C GLN A 164 -20.34 6.12 2.13
N ALA A 165 -19.72 5.89 3.30
CA ALA A 165 -20.17 6.46 4.55
C ALA A 165 -19.73 7.92 4.70
N GLU A 166 -20.70 8.85 4.72
CA GLU A 166 -20.43 10.28 4.89
C GLU A 166 -19.71 10.59 6.22
N SER A 167 -20.09 9.89 7.31
CA SER A 167 -19.47 10.05 8.62
C SER A 167 -18.00 9.62 8.69
N LEU A 168 -17.57 8.76 7.76
CA LEU A 168 -16.15 8.43 7.60
C LEU A 168 -15.43 9.53 6.80
N ARG A 169 -16.02 9.96 5.67
CA ARG A 169 -15.42 10.99 4.81
C ARG A 169 -15.13 12.28 5.56
N SER A 170 -16.02 12.70 6.45
CA SER A 170 -15.85 13.92 7.25
C SER A 170 -14.67 13.86 8.23
N GLN A 171 -14.15 12.67 8.53
CA GLN A 171 -13.01 12.47 9.44
C GLN A 171 -11.70 12.23 8.71
N LEU A 172 -11.74 11.91 7.42
CA LEU A 172 -10.54 11.60 6.64
C LEU A 172 -9.85 12.87 6.15
N LYS A 173 -8.53 12.85 6.29
CA LYS A 173 -7.60 13.85 5.74
C LYS A 173 -6.40 13.11 5.19
N PRO A 174 -5.73 13.64 4.14
CA PRO A 174 -4.49 13.03 3.70
C PRO A 174 -3.45 13.08 4.82
N ILE A 175 -2.63 12.04 4.91
CA ILE A 175 -1.50 11.96 5.83
C ILE A 175 -0.19 11.92 5.06
N PHE A 176 0.86 12.44 5.67
CA PHE A 176 2.22 12.33 5.15
C PHE A 176 3.21 12.35 6.30
N GLY A 177 4.20 11.46 6.24
CA GLY A 177 5.25 11.39 7.26
C GLY A 177 6.53 10.75 6.75
N PRO A 178 7.58 10.73 7.58
CA PRO A 178 8.92 10.30 7.16
C PRO A 178 8.99 8.87 6.60
N SER A 179 8.20 7.93 7.15
CA SER A 179 8.18 6.53 6.65
C SER A 179 7.58 6.44 5.25
N MET A 180 6.57 7.27 4.95
CA MET A 180 5.94 7.34 3.64
C MET A 180 6.87 7.98 2.61
N ASP A 181 7.59 9.05 2.98
CA ASP A 181 8.58 9.69 2.11
C ASP A 181 9.70 8.70 1.73
N ALA A 182 10.25 7.99 2.72
CA ALA A 182 11.23 6.95 2.49
C ALA A 182 10.68 5.83 1.61
N SER A 183 9.47 5.34 1.89
CA SER A 183 8.83 4.26 1.11
C SER A 183 8.58 4.68 -0.34
N TYR A 184 8.12 5.92 -0.57
CA TYR A 184 7.98 6.50 -1.89
C TYR A 184 9.31 6.50 -2.65
N GLY A 185 10.37 7.04 -2.05
CA GLY A 185 11.70 7.11 -2.67
C GLY A 185 12.26 5.73 -3.00
N ARG A 186 12.06 4.73 -2.14
CA ARG A 186 12.47 3.33 -2.38
C ARG A 186 11.69 2.70 -3.55
N GLY A 187 10.37 2.90 -3.59
CA GLY A 187 9.54 2.46 -4.72
C GLY A 187 9.96 3.14 -6.03
N GLN A 188 10.28 4.42 -5.99
CA GLN A 188 10.79 5.18 -7.14
C GLN A 188 12.13 4.64 -7.63
N ALA A 189 13.06 4.31 -6.72
CA ALA A 189 14.35 3.70 -7.08
C ALA A 189 14.17 2.35 -7.78
N LEU A 190 13.26 1.49 -7.27
CA LEU A 190 12.93 0.23 -7.95
C LEU A 190 12.33 0.49 -9.34
N ALA A 191 11.46 1.49 -9.51
CA ALA A 191 10.88 1.81 -10.81
C ALA A 191 11.93 2.32 -11.82
N GLU A 192 12.68 3.35 -11.45
CA GLU A 192 13.52 4.10 -12.37
C GLU A 192 14.89 3.46 -12.60
N ASP A 193 15.49 2.88 -11.56
CA ASP A 193 16.84 2.35 -11.66
C ASP A 193 16.85 0.87 -12.04
N ILE A 194 15.78 0.13 -11.72
CA ILE A 194 15.67 -1.31 -12.00
C ILE A 194 14.67 -1.60 -13.13
N LEU A 195 13.38 -1.32 -12.93
CA LEU A 195 12.34 -1.73 -13.89
C LEU A 195 12.50 -1.07 -15.26
N ALA A 196 12.82 0.23 -15.29
CA ALA A 196 13.09 0.96 -16.53
C ALA A 196 14.31 0.42 -17.29
N ASN A 197 15.23 -0.24 -16.58
CA ASN A 197 16.48 -0.76 -17.12
C ASN A 197 16.45 -2.27 -17.37
N ALA A 198 15.37 -2.97 -17.02
CA ALA A 198 15.22 -4.40 -17.25
C ALA A 198 14.68 -4.70 -18.67
N ALA A 199 15.14 -5.80 -19.28
CA ALA A 199 14.64 -6.29 -20.57
C ALA A 199 13.32 -7.05 -20.45
N ASN A 200 13.06 -7.66 -19.29
CA ASN A 200 11.92 -8.54 -19.04
C ASN A 200 11.07 -8.14 -17.81
N PRO A 201 10.78 -6.84 -17.58
CA PRO A 201 10.10 -6.42 -16.35
C PRO A 201 8.71 -7.07 -16.19
N GLY A 202 8.00 -7.32 -17.30
CA GLY A 202 6.66 -7.93 -17.30
C GLY A 202 6.63 -9.43 -16.95
N GLU A 203 7.77 -10.12 -16.84
CA GLU A 203 7.85 -11.52 -16.40
C GLU A 203 7.89 -11.65 -14.87
N THR A 204 7.98 -10.53 -14.15
CA THR A 204 8.07 -10.50 -12.69
C THR A 204 6.85 -9.79 -12.10
N ALA A 205 6.18 -10.44 -11.14
CA ALA A 205 5.19 -9.77 -10.31
C ALA A 205 5.83 -9.29 -9.00
N ILE A 206 5.37 -8.15 -8.50
CA ILE A 206 5.87 -7.55 -7.26
C ILE A 206 4.75 -7.62 -6.22
N ILE A 207 5.04 -8.09 -5.03
CA ILE A 207 4.13 -8.10 -3.89
C ILE A 207 4.73 -7.19 -2.82
N VAL A 208 4.09 -6.05 -2.55
CA VAL A 208 4.52 -5.07 -1.56
C VAL A 208 3.82 -5.32 -0.24
N ASP A 209 4.56 -5.84 0.75
CA ASP A 209 4.04 -6.21 2.06
C ASP A 209 4.65 -5.35 3.17
N LEU A 210 4.30 -4.05 3.11
CA LEU A 210 4.65 -3.01 4.06
C LEU A 210 3.41 -2.65 4.89
N ILE A 211 3.58 -1.87 5.98
CA ILE A 211 2.42 -1.31 6.68
C ILE A 211 1.56 -0.51 5.70
N GLY A 212 0.23 -0.57 5.81
CA GLY A 212 -0.65 -0.16 4.71
C GLY A 212 -0.39 1.24 4.11
N ARG A 213 -0.16 2.27 4.95
CA ARG A 213 0.20 3.62 4.47
C ARG A 213 1.53 3.66 3.67
N ASP A 214 2.53 2.89 4.10
CA ASP A 214 3.84 2.81 3.47
C ASP A 214 3.79 1.95 2.20
N SER A 215 2.93 0.93 2.17
CA SER A 215 2.63 0.12 0.98
C SER A 215 2.05 0.98 -0.14
N ILE A 216 1.11 1.87 0.17
CA ILE A 216 0.59 2.87 -0.79
C ILE A 216 1.69 3.82 -1.25
N ALA A 217 2.51 4.34 -0.34
CA ALA A 217 3.59 5.26 -0.69
C ALA A 217 4.64 4.62 -1.62
N TYR A 218 5.05 3.39 -1.30
CA TYR A 218 5.96 2.59 -2.14
C TYR A 218 5.33 2.31 -3.51
N GLY A 219 4.05 1.96 -3.54
CA GLY A 219 3.27 1.80 -4.77
C GLY A 219 3.23 3.10 -5.62
N ALA A 220 3.03 4.26 -5.00
CA ALA A 220 3.04 5.55 -5.70
C ALA A 220 4.39 5.86 -6.36
N GLY A 221 5.50 5.53 -5.69
CA GLY A 221 6.85 5.57 -6.25
C GLY A 221 7.00 4.63 -7.46
N LEU A 222 6.42 3.43 -7.38
CA LEU A 222 6.42 2.43 -8.45
C LEU A 222 5.48 2.72 -9.64
N ALA A 223 4.48 3.58 -9.47
CA ALA A 223 3.32 3.69 -10.35
C ALA A 223 3.64 4.11 -11.80
N SER A 224 4.84 4.62 -12.08
CA SER A 224 5.29 4.96 -13.44
C SER A 224 5.71 3.73 -14.26
N HIS A 225 6.05 2.62 -13.61
CA HIS A 225 6.58 1.42 -14.26
C HIS A 225 5.86 0.13 -13.85
N GLY A 226 5.09 0.13 -12.76
CA GLY A 226 4.30 -1.01 -12.30
C GLY A 226 2.82 -0.73 -12.27
N ARG A 227 1.99 -1.74 -12.57
CA ARG A 227 0.53 -1.64 -12.47
C ARG A 227 0.10 -1.95 -11.06
N LEU A 228 -0.50 -0.98 -10.37
CA LEU A 228 -0.89 -1.17 -8.97
C LEU A 228 -2.17 -2.00 -8.86
N ILE A 229 -2.19 -2.94 -7.93
CA ILE A 229 -3.37 -3.73 -7.55
C ILE A 229 -3.52 -3.64 -6.04
N THR A 230 -4.51 -2.89 -5.57
CA THR A 230 -4.81 -2.81 -4.14
C THR A 230 -5.61 -4.02 -3.70
N THR A 231 -5.25 -4.60 -2.55
CA THR A 231 -5.86 -5.84 -2.05
C THR A 231 -6.38 -5.72 -0.60
N PHE A 232 -6.66 -4.50 -0.15
CA PHE A 232 -7.12 -4.19 1.21
C PHE A 232 -8.60 -4.59 1.41
N ASP A 233 -8.84 -5.72 2.07
CA ASP A 233 -10.18 -6.31 2.26
C ASP A 233 -10.79 -6.04 3.63
N ASN A 234 -10.80 -4.77 4.05
CA ASN A 234 -11.38 -4.39 5.33
C ASN A 234 -11.95 -2.97 5.33
N TYR A 235 -12.69 -2.64 6.39
CA TYR A 235 -13.18 -1.29 6.65
C TYR A 235 -12.39 -0.67 7.82
N PRO A 236 -12.20 0.67 7.82
CA PRO A 236 -11.65 1.36 8.99
C PRO A 236 -12.57 1.22 10.19
N HIS A 237 -12.00 1.24 11.40
CA HIS A 237 -12.73 1.30 12.66
C HIS A 237 -11.89 2.13 13.67
N PRO A 238 -12.48 2.98 14.53
CA PRO A 238 -11.70 3.77 15.51
C PRO A 238 -10.85 2.93 16.47
N LEU A 239 -11.25 1.67 16.69
CA LEU A 239 -10.56 0.68 17.51
C LEU A 239 -9.99 -0.49 16.70
N GLY A 240 -9.95 -0.37 15.37
CA GLY A 240 -9.46 -1.44 14.50
C GLY A 240 -8.00 -1.78 14.81
N VAL A 241 -7.69 -3.06 14.97
CA VAL A 241 -6.29 -3.52 15.12
C VAL A 241 -5.46 -3.33 13.86
N VAL A 242 -6.13 -3.24 12.71
CA VAL A 242 -5.55 -2.79 11.44
C VAL A 242 -5.93 -1.31 11.22
N PRO A 243 -4.97 -0.37 11.19
CA PRO A 243 -5.25 1.07 11.08
C PRO A 243 -5.59 1.50 9.64
N SER A 244 -6.64 0.92 9.07
CA SER A 244 -6.96 1.07 7.64
C SER A 244 -7.45 2.46 7.23
N HIS A 245 -7.86 3.31 8.18
CA HIS A 245 -8.07 4.74 7.91
C HIS A 245 -6.76 5.43 7.52
N GLU A 246 -5.61 4.98 8.02
CA GLU A 246 -4.31 5.54 7.61
C GLU A 246 -3.92 5.08 6.20
N THR A 247 -4.20 3.82 5.87
CA THR A 247 -4.05 3.31 4.49
C THR A 247 -4.91 4.13 3.53
N LEU A 248 -6.19 4.37 3.88
CA LEU A 248 -7.11 5.18 3.07
C LEU A 248 -6.69 6.65 2.99
N ALA A 249 -6.15 7.22 4.07
CA ALA A 249 -5.59 8.57 4.09
C ALA A 249 -4.31 8.70 3.23
N ALA A 250 -3.47 7.67 3.19
CA ALA A 250 -2.34 7.60 2.28
C ALA A 250 -2.80 7.48 0.82
N MET A 251 -3.88 6.72 0.55
CA MET A 251 -4.50 6.67 -0.77
C MET A 251 -4.98 8.05 -1.20
N LEU A 252 -5.64 8.83 -0.33
CA LEU A 252 -6.04 10.21 -0.62
C LEU A 252 -4.85 11.10 -1.00
N TYR A 253 -3.74 10.98 -0.26
CA TYR A 253 -2.53 11.78 -0.52
C TYR A 253 -1.90 11.49 -1.89
N TYR A 254 -1.91 10.23 -2.35
CA TYR A 254 -1.29 9.82 -3.62
C TYR A 254 -2.25 9.64 -4.79
N ALA A 255 -3.57 9.75 -4.60
CA ALA A 255 -4.57 9.39 -5.59
C ALA A 255 -4.39 10.13 -6.94
N ASP A 256 -4.16 11.45 -6.92
CA ASP A 256 -4.00 12.23 -8.16
C ASP A 256 -2.73 11.84 -8.93
N GLU A 257 -1.63 11.63 -8.21
CA GLU A 257 -0.36 11.22 -8.79
C GLU A 257 -0.45 9.80 -9.38
N ILE A 258 -1.05 8.86 -8.65
CA ILE A 258 -1.26 7.49 -9.11
C ILE A 258 -2.16 7.47 -10.33
N ALA A 259 -3.29 8.19 -10.31
CA ALA A 259 -4.20 8.27 -11.46
C ALA A 259 -3.48 8.79 -12.71
N ALA A 260 -2.65 9.84 -12.58
CA ALA A 260 -1.86 10.39 -13.67
C ALA A 260 -0.83 9.39 -14.21
N LYS A 261 -0.06 8.73 -13.33
CA LYS A 261 0.99 7.76 -13.72
C LYS A 261 0.40 6.49 -14.34
N GLN A 262 -0.67 5.94 -13.76
CA GLN A 262 -1.31 4.71 -14.25
C GLN A 262 -2.03 4.93 -15.59
N ALA A 263 -2.46 6.16 -15.90
CA ALA A 263 -3.10 6.47 -17.18
C ALA A 263 -2.17 6.31 -18.39
N THR A 264 -0.86 6.51 -18.20
CA THR A 264 0.16 6.41 -19.25
C THR A 264 0.94 5.10 -19.21
N LEU A 265 0.60 4.19 -18.30
CA LEU A 265 1.36 2.98 -18.05
C LEU A 265 1.21 1.97 -19.21
N PRO A 266 2.32 1.37 -19.72
CA PRO A 266 2.25 0.36 -20.77
C PRO A 266 1.43 -0.86 -20.38
N GLU A 267 0.80 -1.52 -21.36
CA GLU A 267 -0.06 -2.69 -21.12
C GLU A 267 0.68 -3.85 -20.43
N HIS A 268 1.95 -4.05 -20.76
CA HIS A 268 2.80 -5.13 -20.23
C HIS A 268 3.59 -4.76 -18.96
N ALA A 269 3.27 -3.64 -18.32
CA ALA A 269 3.91 -3.29 -17.05
C ALA A 269 3.71 -4.40 -15.99
N PRO A 270 4.73 -4.71 -15.17
CA PRO A 270 4.63 -5.70 -14.10
C PRO A 270 3.48 -5.40 -13.15
N PRO A 271 2.72 -6.40 -12.69
CA PRO A 271 1.73 -6.21 -11.63
C PRO A 271 2.42 -5.97 -10.29
N VAL A 272 1.88 -5.05 -9.51
CA VAL A 272 2.33 -4.67 -8.16
C VAL A 272 1.16 -4.81 -7.19
N PHE A 273 1.12 -5.91 -6.44
CA PHE A 273 0.11 -6.17 -5.43
C PHE A 273 0.46 -5.44 -4.13
N LEU A 274 -0.41 -4.55 -3.68
CA LEU A 274 -0.22 -3.79 -2.45
C LEU A 274 -0.97 -4.48 -1.31
N LEU A 275 -0.22 -4.95 -0.33
CA LEU A 275 -0.70 -5.57 0.90
C LEU A 275 -0.46 -4.65 2.10
N ASP A 276 -1.17 -4.92 3.19
CA ASP A 276 -0.93 -4.31 4.51
C ASP A 276 -0.30 -5.35 5.43
N ALA A 277 0.93 -5.11 5.88
CA ALA A 277 1.63 -6.00 6.81
C ALA A 277 0.96 -6.08 8.20
N TYR A 278 0.07 -5.13 8.54
CA TYR A 278 -0.71 -5.17 9.78
C TYR A 278 -1.99 -5.99 9.67
N ARG A 279 -2.33 -6.55 8.49
CA ARG A 279 -3.53 -7.37 8.31
C ARG A 279 -3.60 -8.60 9.22
N LEU A 280 -2.45 -9.10 9.68
CA LEU A 280 -2.32 -10.20 10.62
C LEU A 280 -1.82 -9.75 12.00
N ASN A 281 -1.98 -8.47 12.37
CA ASN A 281 -1.61 -8.00 13.70
C ASN A 281 -2.25 -8.87 14.80
N ASP A 282 -1.58 -8.95 15.94
CA ASP A 282 -2.15 -9.62 17.11
C ASP A 282 -3.46 -8.95 17.53
N TYR A 283 -4.50 -9.75 17.65
CA TYR A 283 -5.78 -9.34 18.23
C TYR A 283 -5.92 -9.95 19.61
N LYS A 284 -6.29 -9.12 20.58
CA LYS A 284 -6.70 -9.56 21.90
C LYS A 284 -8.15 -9.13 22.07
N ASP A 285 -8.99 -10.08 22.48
CA ASP A 285 -10.41 -9.84 22.77
C ASP A 285 -10.52 -8.89 23.98
N ALA A 286 -10.45 -7.59 23.70
CA ALA A 286 -10.37 -6.51 24.67
C ALA A 286 -11.30 -5.38 24.24
N ASP A 287 -11.93 -4.71 25.22
CA ASP A 287 -12.94 -3.66 25.00
C ASP A 287 -12.42 -2.43 24.22
N ASN A 288 -11.10 -2.35 23.98
CA ASN A 288 -10.44 -1.30 23.23
C ASN A 288 -9.94 -1.74 21.84
N GLN A 289 -10.31 -2.94 21.38
CA GLN A 289 -9.94 -3.46 20.06
C GLN A 289 -11.17 -3.92 19.28
N PHE A 290 -11.07 -3.81 17.96
CA PHE A 290 -12.02 -4.34 17.00
C PHE A 290 -11.24 -5.17 15.98
N ASP A 291 -11.63 -6.42 15.77
CA ASP A 291 -10.93 -7.33 14.86
C ASP A 291 -11.33 -7.06 13.40
N ASN A 292 -10.70 -6.07 12.76
CA ASN A 292 -10.82 -5.80 11.33
C ASN A 292 -9.70 -6.44 10.50
N ARG A 293 -9.13 -7.56 10.96
CA ARG A 293 -8.12 -8.32 10.23
C ARG A 293 -8.72 -9.03 9.02
N TYR A 294 -7.87 -9.28 8.03
CA TYR A 294 -8.25 -9.90 6.77
C TYR A 294 -7.07 -10.66 6.16
N LEU A 295 -7.34 -11.51 5.17
CA LEU A 295 -6.31 -12.31 4.49
C LEU A 295 -5.87 -11.64 3.19
N ALA A 296 -4.59 -11.78 2.86
CA ALA A 296 -4.06 -11.40 1.56
C ALA A 296 -4.84 -12.07 0.42
N LYS A 297 -5.04 -11.32 -0.66
CA LYS A 297 -5.62 -11.84 -1.90
C LYS A 297 -4.60 -11.66 -3.03
N VAL A 298 -3.93 -12.75 -3.38
CA VAL A 298 -2.96 -12.80 -4.48
C VAL A 298 -3.42 -13.81 -5.54
N PRO A 299 -2.97 -13.69 -6.79
CA PRO A 299 -3.36 -14.64 -7.84
C PRO A 299 -2.86 -16.05 -7.53
N PRO A 300 -3.63 -17.10 -7.87
CA PRO A 300 -3.13 -18.46 -7.80
C PRO A 300 -2.03 -18.69 -8.85
N ALA A 301 -1.14 -19.66 -8.60
CA ALA A 301 0.02 -19.94 -9.45
C ALA A 301 -0.34 -20.09 -10.95
N ALA A 302 -1.39 -20.84 -11.25
CA ALA A 302 -1.85 -21.05 -12.63
C ALA A 302 -2.18 -19.73 -13.35
N LYS A 303 -2.72 -18.73 -12.65
CA LYS A 303 -3.08 -17.44 -13.22
C LYS A 303 -1.86 -16.53 -13.42
N LEU A 304 -0.85 -16.66 -12.57
CA LEU A 304 0.44 -16.02 -12.78
C LEU A 304 1.14 -16.59 -14.02
N THR A 305 1.18 -17.92 -14.15
CA THR A 305 1.76 -18.59 -15.32
C THR A 305 1.04 -18.23 -16.62
N GLU A 306 -0.31 -18.26 -16.62
CA GLU A 306 -1.13 -17.81 -17.76
C GLU A 306 -0.83 -16.36 -18.15
N ALA A 307 -0.52 -15.52 -17.16
CA ALA A 307 -0.13 -14.13 -17.38
C ALA A 307 1.33 -13.92 -17.81
N GLY A 308 2.13 -14.99 -17.94
CA GLY A 308 3.54 -14.95 -18.32
C GLY A 308 4.51 -14.64 -17.17
N ILE A 309 4.04 -14.69 -15.92
CA ILE A 309 4.87 -14.43 -14.74
C ILE A 309 5.72 -15.67 -14.43
N LYS A 310 7.02 -15.47 -14.31
CA LYS A 310 8.04 -16.47 -13.97
C LYS A 310 8.67 -16.22 -12.60
N HIS A 311 8.58 -14.98 -12.11
CA HIS A 311 9.25 -14.56 -10.89
C HIS A 311 8.34 -13.70 -10.01
N ILE A 312 8.51 -13.82 -8.69
CA ILE A 312 7.92 -12.97 -7.67
C ILE A 312 9.04 -12.24 -6.92
N ILE A 313 8.89 -10.93 -6.79
CA ILE A 313 9.63 -10.12 -5.82
C ILE A 313 8.69 -9.79 -4.66
N TYR A 314 8.96 -10.37 -3.50
CA TYR A 314 8.23 -10.11 -2.26
C TYR A 314 8.95 -9.02 -1.46
N VAL A 315 8.42 -7.80 -1.49
CA VAL A 315 9.00 -6.65 -0.82
C VAL A 315 8.59 -6.64 0.65
N THR A 316 9.59 -6.66 1.53
CA THR A 316 9.41 -6.62 3.00
C THR A 316 9.91 -5.29 3.57
N PRO A 317 9.55 -4.93 4.81
CA PRO A 317 10.01 -3.66 5.40
C PRO A 317 11.53 -3.56 5.49
N ASP A 318 12.16 -4.64 5.96
CA ASP A 318 13.60 -4.71 6.18
C ASP A 318 14.11 -6.15 6.20
N SER A 319 15.43 -6.28 6.34
CA SER A 319 16.14 -7.56 6.26
C SER A 319 15.87 -8.50 7.44
N SER A 320 15.19 -8.06 8.52
CA SER A 320 14.81 -8.93 9.63
C SER A 320 13.73 -9.94 9.22
N ARG A 321 12.90 -9.60 8.23
CA ARG A 321 11.88 -10.50 7.69
C ARG A 321 12.51 -11.48 6.70
N LYS A 322 12.75 -12.71 7.16
CA LYS A 322 13.37 -13.79 6.38
C LYS A 322 12.39 -14.71 5.67
N VAL A 323 11.11 -14.62 6.03
CA VAL A 323 10.02 -15.43 5.49
C VAL A 323 8.80 -14.56 5.23
N GLU A 324 7.93 -15.03 4.37
CA GLU A 324 6.60 -14.49 4.10
C GLU A 324 5.67 -14.59 5.31
N MET A 325 4.66 -13.71 5.33
CA MET A 325 3.59 -13.78 6.33
C MET A 325 2.79 -15.08 6.19
N ASP A 326 2.22 -15.56 7.29
CA ASP A 326 1.60 -16.89 7.39
C ASP A 326 0.44 -17.09 6.41
N ASP A 327 -0.28 -16.03 6.05
CA ASP A 327 -1.36 -16.07 5.07
C ASP A 327 -0.88 -16.16 3.61
N LEU A 328 0.43 -16.00 3.34
CA LEU A 328 1.03 -16.14 2.02
C LEU A 328 1.78 -17.47 1.83
N ASN A 329 2.05 -18.23 2.90
CA ASN A 329 2.89 -19.43 2.84
C ASN A 329 2.44 -20.43 1.77
N GLU A 330 1.18 -20.86 1.79
CA GLU A 330 0.69 -21.83 0.79
C GLU A 330 0.76 -21.30 -0.65
N ASP A 331 0.49 -20.00 -0.88
CA ASP A 331 0.58 -19.42 -2.22
C ASP A 331 2.02 -19.44 -2.71
N PHE A 332 2.99 -19.12 -1.86
CA PHE A 332 4.40 -19.09 -2.22
C PHE A 332 4.96 -20.50 -2.44
N VAL A 333 4.48 -21.49 -1.68
CA VAL A 333 4.76 -22.90 -1.92
C VAL A 333 4.19 -23.34 -3.27
N ASP A 334 2.95 -22.95 -3.59
CA ASP A 334 2.33 -23.25 -4.88
C ASP A 334 3.06 -22.57 -6.04
N TYR A 335 3.53 -21.34 -5.86
CA TYR A 335 4.35 -20.64 -6.85
C TYR A 335 5.62 -21.42 -7.15
N LYS A 336 6.35 -21.84 -6.11
CA LYS A 336 7.54 -22.68 -6.26
C LYS A 336 7.22 -23.99 -6.97
N ASN A 337 6.15 -24.68 -6.58
CA ASN A 337 5.73 -25.95 -7.20
C ASN A 337 5.34 -25.77 -8.68
N ALA A 338 4.84 -24.59 -9.06
CA ALA A 338 4.56 -24.22 -10.45
C ALA A 338 5.78 -23.69 -11.22
N GLY A 339 6.98 -23.72 -10.64
CA GLY A 339 8.21 -23.22 -11.26
C GLY A 339 8.35 -21.70 -11.25
N ILE A 340 7.53 -20.98 -10.50
CA ILE A 340 7.65 -19.53 -10.30
C ILE A 340 8.65 -19.29 -9.16
N SER A 341 9.74 -18.60 -9.46
CA SER A 341 10.77 -18.29 -8.45
C SER A 341 10.31 -17.15 -7.55
N VAL A 342 10.61 -17.22 -6.25
CA VAL A 342 10.25 -16.17 -5.28
C VAL A 342 11.51 -15.67 -4.58
N ALA A 343 11.76 -14.36 -4.61
CA ALA A 343 12.82 -13.73 -3.83
C ALA A 343 12.24 -12.67 -2.89
N ILE A 344 12.87 -12.54 -1.71
CA ILE A 344 12.58 -11.47 -0.77
C ILE A 344 13.45 -10.25 -1.12
N LEU A 345 12.84 -9.08 -1.18
CA LEU A 345 13.49 -7.80 -1.38
C LEU A 345 13.19 -6.87 -0.21
N PRO A 346 14.11 -6.71 0.74
CA PRO A 346 13.90 -5.75 1.81
C PRO A 346 13.90 -4.32 1.26
N ALA A 347 12.81 -3.58 1.48
CA ALA A 347 12.71 -2.17 1.07
C ALA A 347 13.83 -1.32 1.69
N SER A 348 14.31 -1.70 2.89
CA SER A 348 15.45 -1.07 3.55
C SER A 348 16.79 -1.18 2.79
N GLU A 349 16.90 -2.07 1.80
CA GLU A 349 18.10 -2.13 0.95
C GLU A 349 18.18 -0.95 -0.01
N PHE A 350 17.07 -0.28 -0.30
CA PHE A 350 17.09 1.01 -0.97
C PHE A 350 17.36 2.10 0.07
N MET A 351 18.54 2.71 -0.03
CA MET A 351 19.04 3.71 0.90
C MET A 351 19.22 5.05 0.18
N PRO A 352 19.09 6.20 0.86
CA PRO A 352 19.35 7.49 0.25
C PRO A 352 20.83 7.61 -0.13
N ALA A 353 21.14 8.36 -1.19
CA ALA A 353 22.53 8.62 -1.57
C ALA A 353 23.29 9.35 -0.43
N PRO A 354 24.50 8.89 -0.05
CA PRO A 354 25.32 9.61 0.91
C PRO A 354 25.66 10.98 0.33
N ASN A 355 25.50 12.03 1.13
CA ASN A 355 25.79 13.43 0.80
C ASN A 355 24.74 14.19 -0.02
N GLN A 356 23.50 13.71 -0.13
CA GLN A 356 22.43 14.62 -0.54
C GLN A 356 22.24 15.71 0.51
N SER A 357 22.65 16.92 0.15
CA SER A 357 22.46 18.13 0.96
C SER A 357 20.96 18.38 1.15
N ALA A 358 20.57 18.92 2.30
CA ALA A 358 19.19 19.16 2.73
C ALA A 358 18.37 20.17 1.87
N GLY A 359 18.80 20.45 0.63
CA GLY A 359 18.18 21.41 -0.29
C GLY A 359 17.38 20.81 -1.46
N THR A 360 17.42 19.49 -1.69
CA THR A 360 16.56 18.84 -2.70
C THR A 360 15.20 18.44 -2.10
N SER A 361 14.11 18.58 -2.87
CA SER A 361 12.73 18.42 -2.37
C SER A 361 12.37 17.02 -1.87
N ARG A 362 13.12 15.97 -2.24
CA ARG A 362 13.09 14.61 -1.65
C ARG A 362 14.45 13.93 -1.83
N PRO A 363 14.94 13.12 -0.87
CA PRO A 363 16.15 12.36 -1.07
C PRO A 363 15.96 11.29 -2.17
N ARG A 364 16.97 11.10 -3.02
CA ARG A 364 17.00 10.02 -4.01
C ARG A 364 17.58 8.76 -3.39
N TYR A 365 16.85 7.68 -3.56
CA TYR A 365 17.23 6.37 -3.08
C TYR A 365 17.86 5.55 -4.20
N TYR A 366 18.74 4.63 -3.81
CA TYR A 366 19.37 3.67 -4.69
C TYR A 366 19.52 2.33 -3.97
N TYR A 367 19.56 1.23 -4.73
CA TYR A 367 19.91 -0.07 -4.15
C TYR A 367 21.30 0.00 -3.49
N GLY A 368 21.36 -0.29 -2.19
CA GLY A 368 22.57 -0.15 -1.39
C GLY A 368 23.09 1.28 -1.20
N GLY A 369 22.30 2.30 -1.54
CA GLY A 369 22.62 3.71 -1.28
C GLY A 369 23.57 4.36 -2.27
N HIS A 370 23.85 3.76 -3.42
CA HIS A 370 24.78 4.32 -4.40
C HIS A 370 24.20 4.30 -5.82
N PRO A 371 24.44 5.31 -6.68
CA PRO A 371 23.94 5.33 -8.06
C PRO A 371 24.29 4.11 -8.92
N MET A 372 25.41 3.44 -8.62
CA MET A 372 25.81 2.18 -9.27
C MET A 372 25.16 0.92 -8.65
N GLY A 373 24.31 1.10 -7.65
CA GLY A 373 23.63 0.03 -6.93
C GLY A 373 22.82 -0.91 -7.81
N SER A 374 22.22 -0.38 -8.88
CA SER A 374 21.47 -1.17 -9.86
C SER A 374 22.30 -2.25 -10.54
N VAL A 375 23.62 -2.04 -10.74
CA VAL A 375 24.53 -3.09 -11.23
C VAL A 375 24.50 -4.30 -10.29
N TRP A 376 24.66 -4.06 -8.99
CA TRP A 376 24.64 -5.09 -7.97
C TRP A 376 23.27 -5.72 -7.80
N PHE A 377 22.20 -4.95 -7.96
CA PHE A 377 20.84 -5.48 -7.94
C PHE A 377 20.65 -6.57 -9.00
N PHE A 378 21.06 -6.34 -10.25
CA PHE A 378 20.93 -7.35 -11.32
C PHE A 378 21.77 -8.63 -11.06
N TYR A 379 22.83 -8.55 -10.26
CA TYR A 379 23.55 -9.74 -9.79
C TYR A 379 22.80 -10.46 -8.65
N SER A 380 22.26 -9.72 -7.69
CA SER A 380 21.55 -10.28 -6.54
C SER A 380 20.18 -10.87 -6.91
N TYR A 381 19.54 -10.29 -7.92
CA TYR A 381 18.20 -10.66 -8.41
C TYR A 381 18.26 -10.97 -9.90
N PRO A 382 18.82 -12.13 -10.30
CA PRO A 382 19.00 -12.51 -11.71
C PRO A 382 17.67 -12.78 -12.46
N TYR A 383 16.53 -12.54 -11.81
CA TYR A 383 15.18 -12.59 -12.40
C TYR A 383 14.94 -11.43 -13.37
N TYR A 384 15.57 -10.29 -13.10
CA TYR A 384 15.61 -9.19 -14.05
C TYR A 384 16.88 -9.30 -14.88
N VAL A 385 16.69 -9.34 -16.20
CA VAL A 385 17.78 -9.26 -17.15
C VAL A 385 18.02 -7.78 -17.44
N PRO A 386 19.24 -7.24 -17.25
CA PRO A 386 19.52 -5.87 -17.64
C PRO A 386 19.34 -5.69 -19.15
N SER A 387 18.74 -4.58 -19.56
CA SER A 387 18.55 -4.26 -20.97
C SER A 387 19.89 -4.02 -21.68
N PRO A 388 20.01 -4.33 -22.98
CA PRO A 388 21.23 -4.04 -23.75
C PRO A 388 21.62 -2.56 -23.70
N VAL A 389 20.64 -1.65 -23.66
CA VAL A 389 20.84 -0.20 -23.54
C VAL A 389 21.43 0.16 -22.18
N TYR A 390 20.96 -0.46 -21.10
CA TYR A 390 21.53 -0.26 -19.78
C TYR A 390 22.99 -0.75 -19.71
N VAL A 391 23.27 -1.94 -20.25
CA VAL A 391 24.63 -2.52 -20.28
C VAL A 391 25.59 -1.66 -21.11
N SER A 392 25.14 -1.06 -22.22
CA SER A 392 26.00 -0.20 -23.05
C SER A 392 26.30 1.16 -22.38
N ARG A 393 25.34 1.72 -21.64
CA ARG A 393 25.51 2.98 -20.90
C ARG A 393 26.29 2.83 -19.60
N THR A 394 26.37 1.60 -19.08
CA THR A 394 27.02 1.28 -17.81
C THR A 394 28.25 0.41 -18.06
N PRO A 395 29.38 0.97 -18.55
CA PRO A 395 30.56 0.18 -18.96
C PRO A 395 31.14 -0.66 -17.81
N TYR A 396 30.98 -0.19 -16.57
CA TYR A 396 31.38 -0.93 -15.37
C TYR A 396 30.59 -2.22 -15.14
N TYR A 397 29.39 -2.37 -15.70
CA TYR A 397 28.60 -3.62 -15.58
C TYR A 397 29.40 -4.85 -16.03
N ARG A 398 30.24 -4.70 -17.06
CA ARG A 398 31.09 -5.80 -17.58
C ARG A 398 32.36 -6.06 -16.75
N MET A 399 32.79 -5.07 -15.97
CA MET A 399 34.00 -5.14 -15.14
C MET A 399 33.70 -5.68 -13.75
N VAL A 400 32.44 -5.61 -13.35
CA VAL A 400 31.96 -6.09 -12.07
C VAL A 400 31.86 -7.62 -12.11
N SER A 401 32.46 -8.29 -11.13
CA SER A 401 32.34 -9.74 -10.96
C SER A 401 31.59 -10.06 -9.67
N PRO A 402 30.92 -11.23 -9.56
CA PRO A 402 30.31 -11.66 -8.31
C PRO A 402 31.30 -11.63 -7.15
N ALA A 403 32.56 -12.01 -7.35
CA ALA A 403 33.59 -12.00 -6.31
C ALA A 403 33.93 -10.61 -5.75
N THR A 404 33.65 -9.55 -6.51
CA THR A 404 33.88 -8.15 -6.08
C THR A 404 32.62 -7.47 -5.58
N ASN A 405 31.48 -8.16 -5.54
CA ASN A 405 30.22 -7.58 -5.08
C ASN A 405 30.25 -7.41 -3.55
N PRO A 406 30.32 -6.18 -3.02
CA PRO A 406 30.24 -5.96 -1.57
C PRO A 406 28.88 -6.36 -0.99
N MET A 407 27.92 -6.70 -1.86
CA MET A 407 26.57 -7.17 -1.56
C MET A 407 26.35 -8.66 -1.89
N VAL A 408 27.38 -9.49 -2.16
CA VAL A 408 27.18 -10.96 -2.34
C VAL A 408 26.46 -11.58 -1.15
N SER A 409 26.79 -11.15 0.07
CA SER A 409 26.13 -11.63 1.29
C SER A 409 24.63 -11.27 1.35
N ARG A 410 24.14 -10.45 0.42
CA ARG A 410 22.75 -10.00 0.31
C ARG A 410 21.97 -10.70 -0.79
N VAL A 411 22.56 -11.69 -1.50
CA VAL A 411 21.79 -12.51 -2.45
C VAL A 411 20.68 -13.22 -1.66
N PRO A 412 19.40 -13.09 -2.07
CA PRO A 412 18.31 -13.74 -1.35
C PRO A 412 18.47 -15.26 -1.39
N SER A 413 18.68 -15.87 -0.23
CA SER A 413 18.71 -17.33 -0.06
C SER A 413 17.33 -17.92 0.23
N TYR A 414 16.28 -17.09 0.18
CA TYR A 414 14.93 -17.51 0.51
C TYR A 414 14.41 -18.51 -0.53
N THR A 415 13.76 -19.56 -0.04
CA THR A 415 13.04 -20.53 -0.86
C THR A 415 11.76 -20.89 -0.12
N PRO A 416 10.58 -20.75 -0.76
CA PRO A 416 9.34 -21.16 -0.13
C PRO A 416 9.38 -22.62 0.31
N ALA A 417 8.90 -22.87 1.53
CA ALA A 417 8.78 -24.19 2.11
C ALA A 417 7.43 -24.30 2.83
N PRO A 418 6.75 -25.45 2.76
CA PRO A 418 5.54 -25.68 3.54
C PRO A 418 5.79 -25.45 5.03
N ARG A 419 4.94 -24.66 5.67
CA ARG A 419 4.96 -24.44 7.12
C ARG A 419 3.55 -24.65 7.67
N GLN A 420 3.47 -25.24 8.86
CA GLN A 420 2.20 -25.28 9.58
C GLN A 420 1.91 -23.87 10.09
N THR A 421 0.81 -23.29 9.62
CA THR A 421 0.33 -21.97 10.06
C THR A 421 -1.11 -22.12 10.52
N MET A 422 -1.66 -21.10 11.20
CA MET A 422 -3.09 -21.10 11.52
C MET A 422 -3.99 -21.10 10.26
N PHE A 423 -3.41 -20.84 9.08
CA PHE A 423 -4.10 -20.80 7.78
C PHE A 423 -3.84 -22.06 6.92
N SER A 424 -3.04 -23.02 7.41
CA SER A 424 -2.60 -24.17 6.60
C SER A 424 -3.62 -25.32 6.45
N SER A 425 -4.85 -25.15 6.96
CA SER A 425 -5.91 -26.16 6.96
C SER A 425 -7.16 -25.73 6.18
N SER A 426 -7.07 -24.63 5.41
CA SER A 426 -8.22 -23.77 5.11
C SER A 426 -8.61 -23.68 3.62
N ARG A 427 -8.22 -24.64 2.78
CA ARG A 427 -8.72 -24.73 1.40
C ARG A 427 -10.01 -25.54 1.34
N ILE A 428 -11.16 -24.89 1.52
CA ILE A 428 -12.45 -25.47 1.16
C ILE A 428 -12.76 -25.08 -0.29
N GLY A 429 -12.67 -26.05 -1.21
CA GLY A 429 -13.13 -25.91 -2.59
C GLY A 429 -12.01 -26.04 -3.63
N GLY A 430 -11.99 -27.19 -4.32
CA GLY A 430 -11.11 -27.43 -5.44
C GLY A 430 -11.31 -26.44 -6.60
N ALA A 431 -10.21 -26.08 -7.24
CA ALA A 431 -10.08 -25.49 -8.58
C ALA A 431 -10.75 -24.13 -8.90
N ARG A 432 -11.66 -23.58 -8.08
CA ARG A 432 -12.36 -22.32 -8.40
C ARG A 432 -12.76 -21.53 -7.16
N GLY A 433 -11.85 -20.72 -6.61
CA GLY A 433 -12.20 -19.75 -5.58
C GLY A 433 -11.00 -18.91 -5.13
N ILE A 434 -11.04 -17.61 -5.40
CA ILE A 434 -10.12 -16.64 -4.79
C ILE A 434 -10.60 -16.47 -3.34
N GLY A 435 -10.03 -17.22 -2.41
CA GLY A 435 -10.32 -17.06 -0.98
C GLY A 435 -9.97 -18.30 -0.16
N ARG A 436 -9.20 -18.10 0.91
CA ARG A 436 -9.00 -19.10 1.97
C ARG A 436 -10.10 -18.93 3.03
N SER A 437 -10.52 -20.02 3.68
CA SER A 437 -11.41 -19.87 4.84
C SER A 437 -10.63 -19.22 5.99
N LYS A 438 -11.26 -18.27 6.69
CA LYS A 438 -10.68 -17.64 7.88
C LYS A 438 -10.60 -18.69 9.00
N PRO A 439 -9.52 -18.75 9.78
CA PRO A 439 -9.46 -19.57 10.99
C PRO A 439 -10.58 -19.16 11.97
N SER A 440 -10.97 -20.07 12.85
CA SER A 440 -11.96 -19.75 13.89
C SER A 440 -11.51 -18.52 14.70
N GLY A 441 -12.42 -17.56 14.90
CA GLY A 441 -12.14 -16.30 15.62
C GLY A 441 -11.31 -15.26 14.87
N PHE A 442 -10.90 -15.51 13.62
CA PHE A 442 -10.14 -14.52 12.85
C PHE A 442 -11.06 -13.56 12.08
N GLY A 443 -10.92 -12.25 12.32
CA GLY A 443 -11.73 -11.23 11.64
C GLY A 443 -13.21 -11.33 12.02
N ARG A 444 -13.49 -11.73 13.27
CA ARG A 444 -14.84 -11.89 13.81
C ARG A 444 -15.03 -10.96 15.00
N SER A 445 -16.25 -10.44 15.13
CA SER A 445 -16.64 -9.55 16.23
C SER A 445 -17.93 -10.06 16.86
N THR A 446 -17.99 -10.03 18.18
CA THR A 446 -19.21 -10.31 18.93
C THR A 446 -19.98 -9.01 19.17
N VAL A 447 -21.25 -9.00 18.77
CA VAL A 447 -22.15 -7.88 19.01
C VAL A 447 -23.33 -8.29 19.86
N ARG A 448 -23.76 -7.38 20.73
CA ARG A 448 -24.99 -7.50 21.48
C ARG A 448 -26.11 -6.86 20.71
N VAL A 449 -27.13 -7.65 20.43
CA VAL A 449 -28.34 -7.20 19.76
C VAL A 449 -29.44 -7.14 20.81
N GLY A 450 -29.97 -5.93 21.02
CA GLY A 450 -31.12 -5.73 21.90
C GLY A 450 -32.40 -6.28 21.26
N SER A 451 -33.47 -6.39 22.05
CA SER A 451 -34.77 -6.96 21.63
C SER A 451 -35.41 -6.29 20.39
N GLY A 452 -34.98 -5.06 20.05
CA GLY A 452 -35.40 -4.35 18.84
C GLY A 452 -34.51 -4.59 17.60
N GLY A 453 -33.57 -5.54 17.63
CA GLY A 453 -32.63 -5.80 16.53
C GLY A 453 -31.52 -4.74 16.40
N ARG A 454 -31.49 -3.75 17.29
CA ARG A 454 -30.47 -2.70 17.33
C ARG A 454 -29.24 -3.21 18.09
N ILE A 455 -28.06 -2.94 17.57
CA ILE A 455 -26.80 -3.27 18.25
C ILE A 455 -26.64 -2.31 19.43
N THR A 456 -26.63 -2.85 20.65
CA THR A 456 -26.54 -2.11 21.91
C THR A 456 -25.09 -1.97 22.41
N GLY A 457 -24.19 -2.78 21.85
CA GLY A 457 -22.75 -2.67 22.05
C GLY A 457 -21.97 -3.71 21.28
N THR A 458 -20.75 -3.38 20.90
CA THR A 458 -19.73 -4.35 20.48
C THR A 458 -18.96 -4.74 21.73
N ARG A 459 -19.28 -5.90 22.32
CA ARG A 459 -18.49 -6.42 23.44
C ARG A 459 -17.57 -7.51 22.90
N ALA A 460 -16.29 -7.17 22.81
CA ALA A 460 -15.21 -8.11 22.51
C ALA A 460 -14.87 -8.89 23.79
N GLY A 461 -15.75 -9.81 24.21
CA GLY A 461 -15.54 -10.47 25.50
C GLY A 461 -16.41 -11.68 25.80
N ARG A 462 -16.04 -12.82 25.19
CA ARG A 462 -16.05 -14.18 25.79
C ARG A 462 -15.88 -15.24 24.68
N SER A 463 -14.64 -15.51 24.26
CA SER A 463 -14.35 -16.85 23.74
C SER A 463 -14.55 -17.85 24.90
N GLY A 464 -15.70 -18.52 24.93
CA GLY A 464 -15.98 -19.55 25.91
C GLY A 464 -14.91 -20.64 25.85
N SER A 465 -14.27 -20.90 26.98
CA SER A 465 -13.61 -22.16 27.27
C SER A 465 -14.65 -23.28 27.22
N PHE A 466 -14.91 -23.83 26.03
CA PHE A 466 -15.54 -25.13 25.89
C PHE A 466 -14.42 -26.17 25.91
N GLY A 467 -14.19 -26.84 27.05
CA GLY A 467 -13.35 -28.04 27.06
C GLY A 467 -12.52 -28.42 28.29
N ARG A 468 -12.72 -27.85 29.49
CA ARG A 468 -12.17 -28.44 30.72
C ARG A 468 -13.28 -28.83 31.71
N GLY A 469 -14.08 -29.82 31.31
CA GLY A 469 -14.71 -30.69 32.28
C GLY A 469 -13.62 -31.55 32.93
N GLY A 470 -13.21 -31.19 34.13
CA GLY A 470 -12.37 -32.03 34.96
C GLY A 470 -13.14 -33.30 35.32
N PHE A 471 -12.70 -34.44 34.81
CA PHE A 471 -13.01 -35.73 35.39
C PHE A 471 -12.28 -35.81 36.75
N GLY A 472 -13.02 -35.56 37.82
CA GLY A 472 -12.64 -36.04 39.14
C GLY A 472 -13.01 -37.52 39.24
N PHE A 473 -12.01 -38.40 39.27
CA PHE A 473 -12.19 -39.74 39.78
C PHE A 473 -12.06 -39.68 41.29
N GLY A 474 -13.15 -40.04 41.98
CA GLY A 474 -13.11 -40.66 43.29
C GLY A 474 -13.08 -42.17 43.16
#